data_AF-A0A009HJU2-F1
#
_entry.id   AF-A0A009HJU2-F1
#
_cell.length_a   1.000
_cell.length_b   1.000
_cell.length_c   1.000
_cell.angle_alpha   90.00
_cell.angle_beta   90.00
_cell.angle_gamma   90.00
#
_symmetry.space_group_name_H-M   'P 1'
#
loop_
_entity.id
_entity.type
_entity.pdbx_description
1 polymer ?
#
loop_
_entity_poly.entity_id
_entity_poly.type
_entity_poly.pdbx_seq_one_letter_code
_entity_poly.pdbx_strand_id
1 'polypeptide(L)'
;YKDENGYSALLGLEGRISKNISFNTSYRKVLDNYFDLARVSQVRYLKDNQINAESQNYLNYSALADEIFRAGINYNFYAGYGVYLGYNQIKYSDNSYKLLSTNLSGSLDKNWGFYASAYKDYENHKDYGVYFALRYTPSSKVNAITSVSSDSGSLRYRQEIFGLSEPQIGSFGWGGYVERDQDANENNASVYASYRARAAYLTGHYNRFGDNDQVALSATGSLVAAAGRIFAANEIGDGYAVVTNAGPQSQILNGGVNLGATDKSGRFLIANLRPYMSHHIYLDTSYLPLEWEVSSTNQTAFVGYRQGTLVDFGAHQVISGLMKIIHR
;
A
#
# COMPACT_ATOMS: atom_id res chain seq x y z
N TYR A 1 -16.22 -35.09 -9.36
CA TYR A 1 -14.98 -34.77 -8.62
C TYR A 1 -14.47 -35.91 -7.73
N LYS A 2 -15.31 -36.67 -6.99
CA LYS A 2 -14.80 -37.74 -6.10
C LYS A 2 -14.18 -38.94 -6.85
N ASP A 3 -14.65 -39.19 -8.06
CA ASP A 3 -14.20 -40.29 -8.93
C ASP A 3 -13.35 -39.77 -10.12
N GLU A 4 -12.89 -38.53 -10.04
CA GLU A 4 -12.10 -37.89 -11.09
C GLU A 4 -10.61 -38.11 -10.83
N ASN A 5 -9.88 -38.45 -11.89
CA ASN A 5 -8.44 -38.55 -11.87
C ASN A 5 -7.86 -37.62 -12.94
N GLY A 6 -6.71 -37.04 -12.64
CA GLY A 6 -5.96 -36.25 -13.61
C GLY A 6 -4.63 -35.80 -13.04
N TYR A 7 -3.89 -35.08 -13.87
CA TYR A 7 -2.54 -34.64 -13.55
C TYR A 7 -2.40 -33.14 -13.80
N SER A 8 -1.53 -32.48 -13.05
CA SER A 8 -1.09 -31.13 -13.36
C SER A 8 0.42 -31.07 -13.42
N ALA A 9 0.94 -30.46 -14.47
CA ALA A 9 2.35 -30.18 -14.64
C ALA A 9 2.57 -28.67 -14.65
N LEU A 10 3.56 -28.20 -13.92
CA LEU A 10 4.01 -26.81 -13.92
C LEU A 10 5.51 -26.77 -14.16
N LEU A 11 5.93 -25.97 -15.13
CA LEU A 11 7.33 -25.64 -15.40
C LEU A 11 7.47 -24.12 -15.29
N GLY A 12 8.45 -23.68 -14.51
CA GLY A 12 8.75 -22.26 -14.31
C GLY A 12 10.25 -22.02 -14.44
N LEU A 13 10.61 -20.91 -15.07
CA LEU A 13 11.98 -20.43 -15.18
C LEU A 13 11.98 -18.93 -14.88
N GLU A 14 12.80 -18.52 -13.92
CA GLU A 14 13.05 -17.12 -13.63
C GLU A 14 14.56 -16.87 -13.58
N GLY A 15 14.98 -15.67 -13.95
CA GLY A 15 16.39 -15.37 -13.96
C GLY A 15 16.72 -13.95 -14.36
N ARG A 16 18.02 -13.65 -14.29
CA ARG A 16 18.62 -12.41 -14.78
C ARG A 16 19.58 -12.74 -15.91
N ILE A 17 19.33 -12.15 -17.08
CA ILE A 17 20.25 -12.24 -18.23
C ILE A 17 21.45 -11.32 -17.99
N SER A 18 21.22 -10.17 -17.34
CA SER A 18 22.26 -9.21 -16.95
C SER A 18 21.83 -8.46 -15.68
N LYS A 19 22.67 -7.55 -15.18
CA LYS A 19 22.29 -6.63 -14.07
C LYS A 19 21.02 -5.82 -14.38
N ASN A 20 20.75 -5.61 -15.66
CA ASN A 20 19.69 -4.73 -16.14
C ASN A 20 18.51 -5.49 -16.73
N ILE A 21 18.64 -6.78 -17.01
CA ILE A 21 17.60 -7.59 -17.67
C ILE A 21 17.22 -8.77 -16.78
N SER A 22 15.95 -8.85 -16.40
CA SER A 22 15.37 -9.99 -15.71
C SER A 22 14.17 -10.53 -16.48
N PHE A 23 13.92 -11.83 -16.37
CA PHE A 23 12.78 -12.47 -17.00
C PHE A 23 12.17 -13.50 -16.06
N ASN A 24 10.90 -13.80 -16.31
CA ASN A 24 10.20 -14.92 -15.73
C ASN A 24 9.30 -15.56 -16.79
N THR A 25 9.17 -16.87 -16.75
CA THR A 25 8.22 -17.61 -17.58
C THR A 25 7.71 -18.81 -16.82
N SER A 26 6.43 -19.13 -17.00
CA SER A 26 5.80 -20.28 -16.39
C SER A 26 4.73 -20.83 -17.31
N TYR A 27 4.64 -22.15 -17.37
CA TYR A 27 3.60 -22.89 -18.07
C TYR A 27 3.03 -23.93 -17.12
N ARG A 28 1.72 -23.90 -16.93
CA ARG A 28 0.95 -24.92 -16.22
C ARG A 28 -0.05 -25.54 -17.18
N LYS A 29 -0.09 -26.87 -17.21
CA LYS A 29 -1.11 -27.62 -17.93
C LYS A 29 -1.80 -28.60 -16.98
N VAL A 30 -3.12 -28.63 -17.06
CA VAL A 30 -3.96 -29.65 -16.46
C VAL A 30 -4.28 -30.67 -17.54
N LEU A 31 -4.16 -31.95 -17.19
CA LEU A 31 -4.46 -33.09 -18.02
C LEU A 31 -5.58 -33.89 -17.34
N ASP A 32 -6.52 -34.36 -18.15
CA ASP A 32 -7.73 -35.06 -17.70
C ASP A 32 -8.52 -34.25 -16.64
N ASN A 33 -9.22 -34.94 -15.74
CA ASN A 33 -10.07 -34.32 -14.74
C ASN A 33 -9.30 -34.09 -13.44
N TYR A 34 -8.23 -33.30 -13.49
CA TYR A 34 -7.49 -32.91 -12.28
C TYR A 34 -8.28 -31.90 -11.45
N PHE A 35 -8.41 -32.19 -10.15
CA PHE A 35 -9.06 -31.31 -9.17
C PHE A 35 -8.09 -30.98 -8.03
N ASP A 36 -7.61 -29.73 -7.99
CA ASP A 36 -6.97 -29.20 -6.78
C ASP A 36 -8.01 -28.79 -5.73
N LEU A 37 -7.55 -28.47 -4.52
CA LEU A 37 -8.43 -28.09 -3.42
C LEU A 37 -9.27 -26.85 -3.75
N ALA A 38 -8.74 -25.92 -4.57
CA ALA A 38 -9.46 -24.73 -5.00
C ALA A 38 -10.62 -25.11 -5.95
N ARG A 39 -10.38 -26.00 -6.93
CA ARG A 39 -11.38 -26.49 -7.88
C ARG A 39 -12.48 -27.28 -7.16
N VAL A 40 -12.11 -28.14 -6.20
CA VAL A 40 -13.09 -28.88 -5.36
C VAL A 40 -13.95 -27.91 -4.55
N SER A 41 -13.31 -26.94 -3.87
CA SER A 41 -14.03 -25.97 -3.05
C SER A 41 -14.99 -25.14 -3.89
N GLN A 42 -14.56 -24.71 -5.08
CA GLN A 42 -15.40 -23.97 -6.00
C GLN A 42 -16.61 -24.77 -6.47
N VAL A 43 -16.41 -26.02 -6.89
CA VAL A 43 -17.52 -26.89 -7.35
C VAL A 43 -18.50 -27.17 -6.22
N ARG A 44 -18.03 -27.40 -4.99
CA ARG A 44 -18.92 -27.55 -3.82
C ARG A 44 -19.71 -26.28 -3.55
N TYR A 45 -19.06 -25.13 -3.51
CA TYR A 45 -19.71 -23.85 -3.25
C TYR A 45 -20.83 -23.55 -4.26
N LEU A 46 -20.55 -23.73 -5.56
CA LEU A 46 -21.55 -23.49 -6.62
C LEU A 46 -22.74 -24.45 -6.49
N LYS A 47 -22.47 -25.72 -6.21
CA LYS A 47 -23.52 -26.73 -6.02
C LYS A 47 -24.40 -26.43 -4.81
N ASP A 48 -23.79 -26.10 -3.67
CA ASP A 48 -24.50 -25.86 -2.41
C ASP A 48 -25.35 -24.59 -2.47
N ASN A 49 -24.94 -23.59 -3.28
CA ASN A 49 -25.68 -22.34 -3.47
C ASN A 49 -26.58 -22.32 -4.72
N GLN A 50 -26.75 -23.45 -5.41
CA GLN A 50 -27.56 -23.56 -6.63
C GLN A 50 -27.19 -22.53 -7.73
N ILE A 51 -25.91 -22.15 -7.78
CA ILE A 51 -25.41 -21.21 -8.79
C ILE A 51 -25.02 -22.03 -10.01
N ASN A 52 -25.75 -21.85 -11.12
CA ASN A 52 -25.36 -22.43 -12.40
C ASN A 52 -24.01 -21.87 -12.83
N ALA A 53 -23.04 -22.76 -13.08
CA ALA A 53 -21.68 -22.39 -13.49
C ALA A 53 -21.64 -21.60 -14.83
N GLU A 54 -22.70 -21.69 -15.64
CA GLU A 54 -22.80 -21.05 -16.95
C GLU A 54 -23.12 -19.55 -16.90
N SER A 55 -23.57 -18.99 -15.76
CA SER A 55 -24.20 -17.65 -15.79
C SER A 55 -23.29 -16.46 -15.50
N GLN A 56 -22.03 -16.62 -15.06
CA GLN A 56 -21.20 -15.45 -14.71
C GLN A 56 -19.70 -15.63 -14.97
N ASN A 57 -19.15 -14.71 -15.79
CA ASN A 57 -17.74 -14.29 -15.88
C ASN A 57 -16.68 -15.37 -15.60
N TYR A 58 -16.28 -16.09 -16.65
CA TYR A 58 -15.18 -17.06 -16.70
C TYR A 58 -13.79 -16.53 -16.26
N LEU A 59 -13.67 -15.25 -15.92
CA LEU A 59 -12.41 -14.60 -15.53
C LEU A 59 -11.97 -14.90 -14.08
N ASN A 60 -12.84 -15.48 -13.23
CA ASN A 60 -12.60 -15.48 -11.78
C ASN A 60 -12.00 -16.74 -11.17
N TYR A 61 -11.82 -17.84 -11.91
CA TYR A 61 -11.32 -19.08 -11.30
C TYR A 61 -10.20 -19.70 -12.11
N SER A 62 -8.97 -19.21 -11.89
CA SER A 62 -7.75 -19.90 -12.37
C SER A 62 -7.65 -21.37 -11.92
N ALA A 63 -8.45 -21.79 -10.93
CA ALA A 63 -8.65 -23.17 -10.51
C ALA A 63 -9.35 -24.07 -11.57
N LEU A 64 -10.11 -23.48 -12.50
CA LEU A 64 -10.77 -24.17 -13.60
C LEU A 64 -9.97 -24.09 -14.92
N ALA A 65 -8.82 -23.42 -14.93
CA ALA A 65 -8.04 -23.24 -16.14
C ALA A 65 -7.28 -24.52 -16.52
N ASP A 66 -7.48 -24.95 -17.77
CA ASP A 66 -6.80 -26.09 -18.39
C ASP A 66 -5.34 -25.78 -18.69
N GLU A 67 -5.04 -24.55 -19.11
CA GLU A 67 -3.67 -24.10 -19.33
C GLU A 67 -3.46 -22.67 -18.80
N ILE A 68 -2.32 -22.44 -18.17
CA ILE A 68 -1.87 -21.09 -17.80
C ILE A 68 -0.46 -20.91 -18.32
N PHE A 69 -0.26 -19.87 -19.12
CA PHE A 69 1.06 -19.46 -19.57
C PHE A 69 1.32 -18.02 -19.17
N ARG A 70 2.48 -17.74 -18.59
CA ARG A 70 2.91 -16.39 -18.25
C ARG A 70 4.35 -16.22 -18.65
N ALA A 71 4.66 -15.11 -19.30
CA ALA A 71 6.03 -14.73 -19.61
C ALA A 71 6.19 -13.23 -19.39
N GLY A 72 7.31 -12.82 -18.81
CA GLY A 72 7.62 -11.43 -18.53
C GLY A 72 9.10 -11.16 -18.70
N ILE A 73 9.43 -9.98 -19.18
CA ILE A 73 10.79 -9.47 -19.27
C ILE A 73 10.80 -8.03 -18.78
N ASN A 74 11.77 -7.70 -17.94
CA ASN A 74 12.04 -6.36 -17.47
C ASN A 74 13.44 -5.94 -17.88
N TYR A 75 13.57 -4.72 -18.40
CA TYR A 75 14.83 -4.14 -18.82
C TYR A 75 14.99 -2.72 -18.25
N ASN A 76 15.98 -2.56 -17.37
CA ASN A 76 16.39 -1.28 -16.79
C ASN A 76 17.55 -0.70 -17.60
N PHE A 77 17.23 0.02 -18.68
CA PHE A 77 18.22 0.44 -19.68
C PHE A 77 19.06 1.66 -19.26
N TYR A 78 18.54 2.48 -18.34
CA TYR A 78 19.28 3.55 -17.65
C TYR A 78 18.87 3.65 -16.19
N ALA A 79 19.69 4.31 -15.36
CA ALA A 79 19.34 4.56 -13.96
C ALA A 79 18.03 5.37 -13.88
N GLY A 80 17.02 4.80 -13.22
CA GLY A 80 15.69 5.41 -13.12
C GLY A 80 14.78 5.16 -14.32
N TYR A 81 15.21 4.41 -15.35
CA TYR A 81 14.39 4.06 -16.52
C TYR A 81 14.24 2.54 -16.65
N GLY A 82 12.99 2.09 -16.78
CA GLY A 82 12.67 0.67 -16.89
C GLY A 82 11.51 0.42 -17.83
N VAL A 83 11.62 -0.64 -18.62
CA VAL A 83 10.53 -1.18 -19.45
C VAL A 83 10.23 -2.61 -19.05
N TYR A 84 8.96 -2.95 -18.94
CA TYR A 84 8.46 -4.30 -18.72
C TYR A 84 7.56 -4.69 -19.88
N LEU A 85 7.70 -5.92 -20.36
CA LEU A 85 6.77 -6.55 -21.30
C LEU A 85 6.30 -7.86 -20.69
N GLY A 86 5.00 -8.07 -20.62
CA GLY A 86 4.37 -9.24 -20.01
C GLY A 86 3.27 -9.82 -20.88
N TYR A 87 3.26 -11.14 -21.00
CA TYR A 87 2.21 -11.93 -21.64
C TYR A 87 1.59 -12.87 -20.61
N ASN A 88 0.26 -12.93 -20.57
CA ASN A 88 -0.50 -13.81 -19.70
C ASN A 88 -1.63 -14.45 -20.49
N GLN A 89 -1.62 -15.77 -20.55
CA GLN A 89 -2.69 -16.57 -21.13
C GLN A 89 -3.30 -17.46 -20.07
N ILE A 90 -4.63 -17.47 -20.01
CA ILE A 90 -5.42 -18.42 -19.23
C ILE A 90 -6.40 -19.07 -20.19
N LYS A 91 -6.28 -20.38 -20.38
CA LYS A 91 -7.15 -21.17 -21.25
C LYS A 91 -8.06 -22.05 -20.41
N TYR A 92 -9.34 -22.01 -20.71
CA TYR A 92 -10.40 -22.88 -20.22
C TYR A 92 -10.87 -23.80 -21.35
N SER A 93 -11.84 -24.66 -21.04
CA SER A 93 -12.34 -25.64 -22.02
C SER A 93 -13.01 -24.97 -23.23
N ASP A 94 -13.79 -23.90 -22.99
CA ASP A 94 -14.58 -23.22 -24.05
C ASP A 94 -14.12 -21.79 -24.35
N ASN A 95 -13.16 -21.25 -23.59
CA ASN A 95 -12.71 -19.88 -23.77
C ASN A 95 -11.23 -19.72 -23.42
N SER A 96 -10.59 -18.66 -23.93
CA SER A 96 -9.27 -18.27 -23.49
C SER A 96 -9.18 -16.77 -23.25
N TYR A 97 -8.21 -16.38 -22.46
CA TYR A 97 -7.85 -14.99 -22.18
C TYR A 97 -6.38 -14.82 -22.51
N LYS A 98 -6.02 -13.82 -23.30
CA LYS A 98 -4.64 -13.60 -23.75
C LYS A 98 -4.28 -12.12 -23.65
N LEU A 99 -3.67 -11.74 -22.55
CA LEU A 99 -3.26 -10.38 -22.27
C LEU A 99 -1.78 -10.16 -22.61
N LEU A 100 -1.52 -9.20 -23.48
CA LEU A 100 -0.20 -8.58 -23.60
C LEU A 100 -0.22 -7.23 -22.89
N SER A 101 0.80 -6.95 -22.09
CA SER A 101 0.94 -5.72 -21.33
C SER A 101 2.37 -5.20 -21.42
N THR A 102 2.52 -3.90 -21.47
CA THR A 102 3.82 -3.22 -21.44
C THR A 102 3.74 -2.03 -20.49
N ASN A 103 4.81 -1.80 -19.74
CA ASN A 103 4.93 -0.67 -18.84
C ASN A 103 6.29 -0.03 -19.05
N LEU A 104 6.34 1.29 -19.12
CA LEU A 104 7.55 2.09 -19.24
C LEU A 104 7.51 3.17 -18.16
N SER A 105 8.60 3.33 -17.43
CA SER A 105 8.72 4.39 -16.43
C SER A 105 10.11 5.00 -16.45
N GLY A 106 10.19 6.26 -16.05
CA GLY A 106 11.42 7.03 -16.09
C GLY A 106 11.41 8.21 -15.13
N SER A 107 12.59 8.54 -14.58
CA SER A 107 12.85 9.84 -13.94
C SER A 107 13.63 10.74 -14.91
N LEU A 108 13.00 11.81 -15.38
CA LEU A 108 13.59 12.79 -16.30
C LEU A 108 14.63 13.65 -15.56
N ASP A 109 14.28 14.10 -14.36
CA ASP A 109 15.17 14.77 -13.42
C ASP A 109 14.69 14.55 -11.97
N LYS A 110 15.15 15.37 -11.01
CA LYS A 110 14.77 15.26 -9.59
C LYS A 110 13.31 15.62 -9.29
N ASN A 111 12.64 16.33 -10.19
CA ASN A 111 11.27 16.82 -10.02
C ASN A 111 10.30 16.19 -11.03
N TRP A 112 10.78 15.69 -12.16
CA TRP A 112 9.96 15.14 -13.23
C TRP A 112 10.15 13.64 -13.38
N GLY A 113 9.04 12.92 -13.42
CA GLY A 113 9.01 11.51 -13.78
C GLY A 113 7.82 11.22 -14.68
N PHE A 114 7.85 10.10 -15.39
CA PHE A 114 6.74 9.67 -16.22
C PHE A 114 6.48 8.18 -16.05
N TYR A 115 5.26 7.80 -16.39
CA TYR A 115 4.80 6.42 -16.46
C TYR A 115 3.94 6.27 -17.71
N ALA A 116 4.15 5.20 -18.45
CA ALA A 116 3.33 4.82 -19.58
C ALA A 116 3.00 3.33 -19.48
N SER A 117 1.79 2.95 -19.83
CA SER A 117 1.40 1.55 -19.90
C SER A 117 0.48 1.32 -21.08
N ALA A 118 0.56 0.12 -21.66
CA ALA A 118 -0.41 -0.32 -22.65
C ALA A 118 -0.74 -1.79 -22.43
N TYR A 119 -1.97 -2.18 -22.72
CA TYR A 119 -2.40 -3.56 -22.68
C TYR A 119 -3.37 -3.87 -23.80
N LYS A 120 -3.46 -5.14 -24.17
CA LYS A 120 -4.42 -5.66 -25.14
C LYS A 120 -4.78 -7.10 -24.81
N ASP A 121 -6.07 -7.38 -24.71
CA ASP A 121 -6.59 -8.74 -24.80
C ASP A 121 -6.74 -9.12 -26.28
N TYR A 122 -6.17 -10.26 -26.66
CA TYR A 122 -6.28 -10.78 -28.02
C TYR A 122 -7.57 -11.58 -28.27
N GLU A 123 -8.24 -12.03 -27.22
CA GLU A 123 -9.48 -12.82 -27.34
C GLU A 123 -10.71 -11.91 -27.38
N ASN A 124 -10.66 -10.74 -26.71
CA ASN A 124 -11.66 -9.69 -26.86
C ASN A 124 -11.07 -8.45 -27.57
N HIS A 125 -11.40 -8.26 -28.85
CA HIS A 125 -10.85 -7.16 -29.66
C HIS A 125 -11.21 -5.76 -29.17
N LYS A 126 -12.20 -5.62 -28.27
CA LYS A 126 -12.58 -4.33 -27.68
C LYS A 126 -11.76 -3.98 -26.45
N ASP A 127 -11.06 -4.95 -25.85
CA ASP A 127 -10.39 -4.77 -24.56
C ASP A 127 -8.91 -4.44 -24.78
N TYR A 128 -8.63 -3.15 -24.93
CA TYR A 128 -7.29 -2.61 -24.99
C TYR A 128 -7.24 -1.30 -24.23
N GLY A 129 -6.06 -0.96 -23.72
CA GLY A 129 -5.88 0.31 -23.04
C GLY A 129 -4.48 0.85 -23.21
N VAL A 130 -4.38 2.17 -23.25
CA VAL A 130 -3.13 2.92 -23.18
C VAL A 130 -3.25 3.99 -22.13
N TYR A 131 -2.18 4.24 -21.39
CA TYR A 131 -2.11 5.26 -20.37
C TYR A 131 -0.74 5.91 -20.39
N PHE A 132 -0.71 7.23 -20.26
CA PHE A 132 0.50 8.00 -20.09
C PHE A 132 0.26 9.02 -18.97
N ALA A 133 1.23 9.15 -18.08
CA ALA A 133 1.23 10.11 -16.99
C ALA A 133 2.59 10.77 -16.85
N LEU A 134 2.55 12.09 -16.69
CA LEU A 134 3.68 12.93 -16.33
C LEU A 134 3.48 13.42 -14.91
N ARG A 135 4.43 13.11 -14.02
CA ARG A 135 4.44 13.52 -12.63
C ARG A 135 5.45 14.64 -12.42
N TYR A 136 4.99 15.71 -11.78
CA TYR A 136 5.81 16.81 -11.31
C TYR A 136 5.79 16.89 -9.78
N THR A 137 6.96 16.83 -9.16
CA THR A 137 7.16 16.86 -7.71
C THR A 137 8.10 18.01 -7.37
N PRO A 138 7.63 19.26 -7.32
CA PRO A 138 8.46 20.44 -7.04
C PRO A 138 9.07 20.45 -5.63
N SER A 139 8.44 19.75 -4.69
CA SER A 139 8.88 19.63 -3.30
C SER A 139 8.45 18.30 -2.71
N SER A 140 8.89 17.96 -1.49
CA SER A 140 8.44 16.78 -0.77
C SER A 140 6.95 16.82 -0.37
N LYS A 141 6.30 17.99 -0.44
CA LYS A 141 4.95 18.21 0.09
C LYS A 141 3.86 18.26 -0.97
N VAL A 142 4.20 18.51 -2.23
CA VAL A 142 3.22 18.74 -3.30
C VAL A 142 3.63 18.00 -4.56
N ASN A 143 2.65 17.36 -5.19
CA ASN A 143 2.76 16.64 -6.44
C ASN A 143 1.67 17.09 -7.40
N ALA A 144 1.97 17.06 -8.69
CA ALA A 144 1.00 17.20 -9.76
C ALA A 144 1.17 16.05 -10.75
N ILE A 145 0.06 15.53 -11.27
CA ILE A 145 0.04 14.49 -12.29
C ILE A 145 -0.85 14.96 -13.43
N THR A 146 -0.29 14.99 -14.63
CA THR A 146 -1.02 15.13 -15.88
C THR A 146 -1.07 13.77 -16.55
N SER A 147 -2.26 13.28 -16.91
CA SER A 147 -2.36 11.99 -17.56
C SER A 147 -3.42 11.94 -18.66
N VAL A 148 -3.21 11.03 -19.59
CA VAL A 148 -4.14 10.67 -20.66
C VAL A 148 -4.26 9.15 -20.70
N SER A 149 -5.49 8.65 -20.76
CA SER A 149 -5.78 7.23 -20.98
C SER A 149 -6.75 7.07 -22.12
N SER A 150 -6.61 6.01 -22.90
CA SER A 150 -7.69 5.48 -23.73
C SER A 150 -7.95 4.04 -23.28
N ASP A 151 -9.19 3.73 -22.90
CA ASP A 151 -9.62 2.39 -22.54
C ASP A 151 -10.81 1.98 -23.40
N SER A 152 -10.65 0.91 -24.17
CA SER A 152 -11.67 0.39 -25.09
C SER A 152 -12.19 1.44 -26.08
N GLY A 153 -11.36 2.44 -26.41
CA GLY A 153 -11.71 3.59 -27.25
C GLY A 153 -11.98 4.89 -26.46
N SER A 154 -12.44 4.79 -25.21
CA SER A 154 -12.80 5.95 -24.37
C SER A 154 -11.58 6.72 -23.92
N LEU A 155 -11.41 7.92 -24.50
CA LEU A 155 -10.30 8.81 -24.22
C LEU A 155 -10.60 9.70 -23.01
N ARG A 156 -9.71 9.69 -22.03
CA ARG A 156 -9.79 10.48 -20.81
C ARG A 156 -8.55 11.32 -20.59
N TYR A 157 -8.74 12.57 -20.17
CA TYR A 157 -7.68 13.49 -19.80
C TYR A 157 -7.84 13.88 -18.35
N ARG A 158 -6.82 13.68 -17.52
CA ARG A 158 -6.86 13.96 -16.09
C ARG A 158 -5.72 14.87 -15.67
N GLN A 159 -6.04 15.84 -14.82
CA GLN A 159 -5.11 16.71 -14.13
C GLN A 159 -5.34 16.56 -12.63
N GLU A 160 -4.30 16.24 -11.88
CA GLU A 160 -4.38 16.01 -10.44
C GLU A 160 -3.29 16.81 -9.71
N ILE A 161 -3.63 17.35 -8.55
CA ILE A 161 -2.69 17.97 -7.61
C ILE A 161 -2.96 17.43 -6.21
N PHE A 162 -1.90 17.08 -5.47
CA PHE A 162 -2.05 16.53 -4.13
C PHE A 162 -0.81 16.76 -3.26
N GLY A 163 -1.05 16.85 -1.95
CA GLY A 163 -0.05 16.83 -0.91
C GLY A 163 -0.12 15.56 -0.06
N LEU A 164 1.03 14.92 0.13
CA LEU A 164 1.14 13.67 0.90
C LEU A 164 1.01 13.94 2.40
N SER A 165 0.24 13.11 3.10
CA SER A 165 0.18 13.10 4.55
C SER A 165 1.43 12.42 5.12
N GLU A 166 2.21 13.15 5.91
CA GLU A 166 3.38 12.59 6.60
C GLU A 166 2.97 11.54 7.67
N PRO A 167 3.87 10.64 8.10
CA PRO A 167 3.55 9.62 9.11
C PRO A 167 3.21 10.18 10.51
N GLN A 168 3.49 11.45 10.76
CA GLN A 168 3.31 12.10 12.06
C GLN A 168 1.83 12.22 12.43
N ILE A 169 1.53 12.07 13.73
CA ILE A 169 0.23 12.44 14.28
C ILE A 169 0.05 13.96 14.15
N GLY A 170 -1.10 14.36 13.60
CA GLY A 170 -1.40 15.74 13.24
C GLY A 170 -1.17 16.04 11.76
N SER A 171 -0.60 15.12 10.99
CA SER A 171 -0.36 15.34 9.56
C SER A 171 -1.65 15.40 8.75
N PHE A 172 -1.71 16.39 7.87
CA PHE A 172 -2.80 16.62 6.94
C PHE A 172 -2.35 16.29 5.52
N GLY A 173 -3.17 15.55 4.78
CA GLY A 173 -3.00 15.30 3.35
C GLY A 173 -4.22 15.78 2.58
N TRP A 174 -4.03 16.16 1.33
CA TRP A 174 -5.11 16.69 0.50
C TRP A 174 -4.82 16.45 -0.96
N GLY A 175 -5.85 16.52 -1.79
CA GLY A 175 -5.67 16.53 -3.23
C GLY A 175 -6.99 16.71 -3.96
N GLY A 176 -6.88 16.81 -5.26
CA GLY A 176 -8.03 16.85 -6.13
C GLY A 176 -7.61 16.69 -7.57
N TYR A 177 -8.55 16.20 -8.38
CA TYR A 177 -8.37 16.07 -9.80
C TYR A 177 -9.59 16.56 -10.56
N VAL A 178 -9.35 16.93 -11.81
CA VAL A 178 -10.37 17.09 -12.83
C VAL A 178 -10.06 16.13 -13.97
N GLU A 179 -11.10 15.55 -14.55
CA GLU A 179 -10.99 14.61 -15.65
C GLU A 179 -12.09 14.87 -16.69
N ARG A 180 -11.72 14.81 -17.96
CA ARG A 180 -12.64 14.86 -19.09
C ARG A 180 -12.74 13.48 -19.70
N ASP A 181 -13.93 12.89 -19.71
CA ASP A 181 -14.23 11.70 -20.53
C ASP A 181 -14.78 12.17 -21.87
N GLN A 182 -14.02 11.97 -22.96
CA GLN A 182 -14.41 12.48 -24.28
C GLN A 182 -15.60 11.72 -24.86
N ASP A 183 -15.66 10.40 -24.67
CA ASP A 183 -16.71 9.56 -25.27
C ASP A 183 -18.03 9.71 -24.52
N ALA A 184 -18.00 9.77 -23.19
CA ALA A 184 -19.18 10.06 -22.38
C ALA A 184 -19.61 11.54 -22.45
N ASN A 185 -18.75 12.43 -22.98
CA ASN A 185 -18.94 13.88 -22.97
C ASN A 185 -19.12 14.45 -21.55
N GLU A 186 -18.56 13.77 -20.53
CA GLU A 186 -18.72 14.10 -19.11
C GLU A 186 -17.47 14.76 -18.53
N ASN A 187 -17.66 15.53 -17.46
CA ASN A 187 -16.57 16.08 -16.66
C ASN A 187 -16.64 15.47 -15.27
N ASN A 188 -15.55 14.87 -14.85
CA ASN A 188 -15.39 14.28 -13.53
C ASN A 188 -14.49 15.19 -12.70
N ALA A 189 -14.80 15.31 -11.41
CA ALA A 189 -13.95 16.04 -10.48
C ALA A 189 -13.93 15.33 -9.14
N SER A 190 -12.81 15.41 -8.44
CA SER A 190 -12.70 14.91 -7.07
C SER A 190 -11.89 15.87 -6.23
N VAL A 191 -12.28 16.01 -4.97
CA VAL A 191 -11.45 16.59 -3.93
C VAL A 191 -11.45 15.66 -2.74
N TYR A 192 -10.29 15.50 -2.13
CA TYR A 192 -10.12 14.62 -0.99
C TYR A 192 -9.15 15.21 0.02
N ALA A 193 -9.38 14.88 1.29
CA ALA A 193 -8.56 15.29 2.40
C ALA A 193 -8.41 14.13 3.39
N SER A 194 -7.30 14.15 4.13
CA SER A 194 -7.04 13.19 5.18
C SER A 194 -6.33 13.84 6.36
N TYR A 195 -6.60 13.32 7.55
CA TYR A 195 -6.00 13.81 8.79
C TYR A 195 -5.64 12.64 9.70
N ARG A 196 -4.38 12.59 10.13
CA ARG A 196 -3.89 11.58 11.06
C ARG A 196 -4.07 12.05 12.49
N ALA A 197 -5.27 11.89 13.03
CA ALA A 197 -5.50 12.13 14.45
C ALA A 197 -4.74 11.10 15.30
N ARG A 198 -4.57 11.37 16.60
CA ARG A 198 -3.93 10.41 17.52
C ARG A 198 -4.66 9.06 17.54
N ALA A 199 -6.00 9.12 17.60
CA ALA A 199 -6.86 7.96 17.82
C ALA A 199 -7.36 7.28 16.54
N ALA A 200 -7.22 7.91 15.38
CA ALA A 200 -7.70 7.38 14.10
C ALA A 200 -7.11 8.15 12.92
N TYR A 201 -7.06 7.50 11.76
CA TYR A 201 -6.86 8.13 10.47
C TYR A 201 -8.22 8.49 9.87
N LEU A 202 -8.44 9.77 9.61
CA LEU A 202 -9.69 10.30 9.08
C LEU A 202 -9.50 10.63 7.60
N THR A 203 -10.47 10.26 6.76
CA THR A 203 -10.49 10.68 5.35
C THR A 203 -11.87 11.19 4.97
N GLY A 204 -11.89 12.13 4.02
CA GLY A 204 -13.10 12.59 3.38
C GLY A 204 -12.84 12.84 1.91
N HIS A 205 -13.80 12.48 1.07
CA HIS A 205 -13.75 12.79 -0.34
C HIS A 205 -15.12 13.14 -0.89
N TYR A 206 -15.09 14.01 -1.88
CA TYR A 206 -16.24 14.39 -2.69
C TYR A 206 -15.87 14.14 -4.15
N ASN A 207 -16.72 13.39 -4.85
CA ASN A 207 -16.57 13.08 -6.26
C ASN A 207 -17.80 13.54 -7.02
N ARG A 208 -17.58 14.11 -8.20
CA ARG A 208 -18.59 14.33 -9.22
C ARG A 208 -18.23 13.49 -10.44
N PHE A 209 -19.16 12.67 -10.91
CA PHE A 209 -19.04 11.86 -12.11
C PHE A 209 -20.24 12.13 -13.01
N GLY A 210 -20.05 12.85 -14.11
CA GLY A 210 -21.16 13.40 -14.89
C GLY A 210 -22.10 14.22 -13.99
N ASP A 211 -23.37 13.82 -13.91
CA ASP A 211 -24.40 14.45 -13.08
C ASP A 211 -24.50 13.87 -11.66
N ASN A 212 -23.70 12.85 -11.33
CA ASN A 212 -23.76 12.16 -10.04
C ASN A 212 -22.74 12.73 -9.05
N ASP A 213 -23.22 13.05 -7.85
CA ASP A 213 -22.40 13.51 -6.73
C ASP A 213 -22.29 12.42 -5.66
N GLN A 214 -21.07 12.15 -5.18
CA GLN A 214 -20.80 11.22 -4.11
C GLN A 214 -19.94 11.88 -3.03
N VAL A 215 -20.34 11.73 -1.78
CA VAL A 215 -19.55 12.09 -0.60
C VAL A 215 -19.27 10.83 0.20
N ALA A 216 -18.03 10.62 0.63
CA ALA A 216 -17.74 9.63 1.64
C ALA A 216 -16.79 10.18 2.72
N LEU A 217 -17.02 9.73 3.94
CA LEU A 217 -16.22 10.01 5.12
C LEU A 217 -15.80 8.67 5.73
N SER A 218 -14.56 8.54 6.15
CA SER A 218 -14.08 7.33 6.82
C SER A 218 -13.19 7.67 8.02
N ALA A 219 -13.21 6.78 9.00
CA ALA A 219 -12.34 6.82 10.17
C ALA A 219 -11.81 5.40 10.41
N THR A 220 -10.50 5.23 10.38
CA THR A 220 -9.84 3.93 10.58
C THR A 220 -8.90 4.02 11.76
N GLY A 221 -9.03 3.10 12.72
CA GLY A 221 -8.26 3.13 13.95
C GLY A 221 -8.27 1.78 14.66
N SER A 222 -7.68 1.75 15.85
CA SER A 222 -7.56 0.57 16.70
C SER A 222 -7.75 0.92 18.17
N LEU A 223 -8.20 -0.07 18.94
CA LEU A 223 -8.18 -0.06 20.39
C LEU A 223 -7.22 -1.14 20.86
N VAL A 224 -6.16 -0.74 21.58
CA VAL A 224 -5.11 -1.65 22.06
C VAL A 224 -5.14 -1.71 23.57
N ALA A 225 -5.37 -2.90 24.12
CA ALA A 225 -5.23 -3.17 25.54
C ALA A 225 -3.84 -3.76 25.82
N ALA A 226 -2.92 -2.97 26.38
CA ALA A 226 -1.54 -3.37 26.65
C ALA A 226 -0.97 -2.62 27.85
N ALA A 227 0.00 -3.24 28.56
CA ALA A 227 0.64 -2.66 29.75
C ALA A 227 -0.37 -2.15 30.80
N GLY A 228 -1.47 -2.89 30.99
CA GLY A 228 -2.54 -2.56 31.95
C GLY A 228 -3.42 -1.35 31.54
N ARG A 229 -3.41 -0.94 30.27
CA ARG A 229 -4.15 0.24 29.78
C ARG A 229 -4.76 0.02 28.41
N ILE A 230 -5.67 0.91 28.03
CA ILE A 230 -6.29 0.95 26.70
C ILE A 230 -5.80 2.20 25.96
N PHE A 231 -5.37 2.02 24.72
CA PHE A 231 -4.97 3.08 23.80
C PHE A 231 -5.95 3.11 22.62
N ALA A 232 -6.42 4.31 22.27
CA ALA A 232 -7.01 4.55 20.96
C ALA A 232 -5.90 5.08 20.05
N ALA A 233 -5.73 4.43 18.89
CA ALA A 233 -4.65 4.75 17.97
C ALA A 233 -5.07 4.54 16.52
N ASN A 234 -4.19 4.93 15.60
CA ASN A 234 -4.33 4.52 14.20
C ASN A 234 -4.29 2.98 14.10
N GLU A 235 -4.73 2.45 12.96
CA GLU A 235 -4.72 1.00 12.70
C GLU A 235 -3.36 0.37 13.02
N ILE A 236 -3.39 -0.77 13.73
CA ILE A 236 -2.16 -1.52 14.03
C ILE A 236 -1.72 -2.26 12.77
N GLY A 237 -0.47 -2.03 12.37
CA GLY A 237 0.15 -2.73 11.26
C GLY A 237 0.65 -4.12 11.66
N ASP A 238 1.79 -4.52 11.11
CA ASP A 238 2.34 -5.86 11.33
C ASP A 238 2.96 -6.04 12.73
N GLY A 239 3.20 -4.96 13.46
CA GLY A 239 3.68 -4.95 14.85
C GLY A 239 3.54 -3.57 15.46
N TYR A 240 3.57 -3.47 16.79
CA TYR A 240 3.41 -2.20 17.50
C TYR A 240 4.34 -2.06 18.72
N ALA A 241 4.52 -0.83 19.18
CA ALA A 241 5.19 -0.58 20.46
C ALA A 241 4.38 0.37 21.33
N VAL A 242 4.28 0.03 22.61
CA VAL A 242 3.77 0.91 23.65
C VAL A 242 4.97 1.63 24.27
N VAL A 243 4.99 2.95 24.15
CA VAL A 243 5.99 3.80 24.81
C VAL A 243 5.44 4.26 26.15
N THR A 244 6.23 4.09 27.21
CA THR A 244 5.93 4.51 28.58
C THR A 244 7.07 5.34 29.15
N ASN A 245 6.75 6.11 30.20
CA ASN A 245 7.69 6.97 30.93
C ASN A 245 8.56 7.80 29.97
N ALA A 246 7.94 8.42 28.98
CA ALA A 246 8.63 9.32 28.04
C ALA A 246 8.52 10.80 28.47
N GLY A 247 7.79 11.07 29.55
CA GLY A 247 7.46 12.41 30.00
C GLY A 247 6.44 13.10 29.07
N PRO A 248 5.67 14.06 29.58
CA PRO A 248 4.58 14.68 28.82
C PRO A 248 5.12 15.56 27.69
N GLN A 249 4.41 15.58 26.56
CA GLN A 249 4.69 16.40 25.36
C GLN A 249 6.03 16.12 24.63
N SER A 250 6.85 15.19 25.11
CA SER A 250 8.04 14.72 24.41
C SER A 250 7.70 14.15 23.04
N GLN A 251 8.54 14.39 22.03
CA GLN A 251 8.29 13.83 20.69
C GLN A 251 8.92 12.44 20.58
N ILE A 252 8.19 11.51 19.97
CA ILE A 252 8.68 10.17 19.66
C ILE A 252 9.07 10.11 18.20
N LEU A 253 10.30 9.67 17.93
CA LEU A 253 10.83 9.49 16.58
C LEU A 253 11.18 8.03 16.35
N ASN A 254 10.95 7.52 15.14
CA ASN A 254 11.48 6.23 14.69
C ASN A 254 12.40 6.44 13.50
N GLY A 255 13.68 6.09 13.64
CA GLY A 255 14.67 6.27 12.57
C GLY A 255 14.80 7.72 12.08
N GLY A 256 14.56 8.70 12.98
CA GLY A 256 14.60 10.14 12.66
C GLY A 256 13.29 10.74 12.14
N VAL A 257 12.24 9.94 11.92
CA VAL A 257 10.91 10.44 11.54
C VAL A 257 10.09 10.71 12.79
N ASN A 258 9.63 11.95 12.97
CA ASN A 258 8.74 12.32 14.07
C ASN A 258 7.36 11.66 13.87
N LEU A 259 6.92 10.89 14.87
CA LEU A 259 5.62 10.22 14.90
C LEU A 259 4.57 11.02 15.68
N GLY A 260 4.99 11.92 16.55
CA GLY A 260 4.15 12.82 17.32
C GLY A 260 4.54 12.91 18.79
N ALA A 261 3.78 13.73 19.53
CA ALA A 261 4.00 13.97 20.95
C ALA A 261 3.44 12.84 21.83
N THR A 262 4.01 12.61 23.01
CA THR A 262 3.39 11.80 24.07
C THR A 262 2.13 12.47 24.63
N ASP A 263 1.28 11.69 25.30
CA ASP A 263 0.15 12.23 26.06
C ASP A 263 0.60 12.88 27.38
N LYS A 264 -0.37 13.40 28.17
CA LYS A 264 -0.09 14.05 29.46
C LYS A 264 0.56 13.14 30.50
N SER A 265 0.52 11.81 30.31
CA SER A 265 1.15 10.83 31.18
C SER A 265 2.48 10.32 30.61
N GLY A 266 2.99 10.93 29.54
CA GLY A 266 4.24 10.52 28.90
C GLY A 266 4.15 9.18 28.19
N ARG A 267 2.99 8.89 27.59
CA ARG A 267 2.76 7.64 26.83
C ARG A 267 2.57 7.92 25.35
N PHE A 268 2.91 6.94 24.53
CA PHE A 268 2.70 6.97 23.09
C PHE A 268 2.49 5.56 22.55
N LEU A 269 1.72 5.40 21.48
CA LEU A 269 1.58 4.12 20.77
C LEU A 269 2.15 4.27 19.36
N ILE A 270 3.19 3.50 19.06
CA ILE A 270 3.71 3.36 17.71
C ILE A 270 2.91 2.25 17.03
N ALA A 271 1.96 2.63 16.17
CA ALA A 271 0.97 1.72 15.61
C ALA A 271 1.52 0.75 14.56
N ASN A 272 2.64 1.07 13.91
CA ASN A 272 3.21 0.25 12.84
C ASN A 272 4.74 0.15 12.95
N LEU A 273 5.21 -1.04 13.30
CA LEU A 273 6.60 -1.44 13.29
C LEU A 273 6.77 -2.65 12.37
N ARG A 274 7.84 -2.65 11.58
CA ARG A 274 8.22 -3.79 10.74
C ARG A 274 8.70 -4.96 11.62
N PRO A 275 8.13 -6.16 11.50
CA PRO A 275 8.56 -7.32 12.26
C PRO A 275 9.98 -7.75 11.92
N TYR A 276 10.63 -8.40 12.88
CA TYR A 276 11.96 -9.00 12.74
C TYR A 276 13.07 -8.01 12.33
N MET A 277 12.84 -6.71 12.56
CA MET A 277 13.79 -5.63 12.34
C MET A 277 13.93 -4.81 13.62
N SER A 278 15.15 -4.34 13.89
CA SER A 278 15.40 -3.40 14.97
C SER A 278 14.93 -2.00 14.56
N HIS A 279 14.14 -1.36 15.42
CA HIS A 279 13.71 0.02 15.28
C HIS A 279 14.39 0.87 16.35
N HIS A 280 15.04 1.95 15.94
CA HIS A 280 15.65 2.91 16.86
C HIS A 280 14.64 4.01 17.18
N ILE A 281 14.12 3.97 18.41
CA ILE A 281 13.10 4.87 18.92
C ILE A 281 13.79 5.94 19.75
N TYR A 282 13.67 7.19 19.31
CA TYR A 282 14.27 8.34 19.99
C TYR A 282 13.19 9.15 20.70
N LEU A 283 13.60 9.77 21.80
CA LEU A 283 12.82 10.71 22.58
C LEU A 283 13.45 12.10 22.46
N ASP A 284 12.73 13.04 21.86
CA ASP A 284 13.09 14.45 21.88
C ASP A 284 12.45 15.13 23.10
N THR A 285 13.30 15.55 24.04
CA THR A 285 12.94 16.17 25.31
C THR A 285 12.93 17.70 25.22
N SER A 286 13.06 18.31 24.04
CA SER A 286 13.07 19.78 23.88
C SER A 286 11.79 20.46 24.41
N TYR A 287 10.69 19.71 24.49
CA TYR A 287 9.40 20.16 24.99
C TYR A 287 9.03 19.56 26.35
N LEU A 288 9.95 18.84 26.99
CA LEU A 288 9.74 18.22 28.29
C LEU A 288 9.81 19.30 29.39
N PRO A 289 8.86 19.33 30.36
CA PRO A 289 8.92 20.30 31.45
C PRO A 289 10.20 20.12 32.30
N LEU A 290 10.72 21.23 32.84
CA LEU A 290 12.00 21.26 33.57
C LEU A 290 12.06 20.35 34.80
N GLU A 291 10.91 20.05 35.39
CA GLU A 291 10.76 19.18 36.56
C GLU A 291 10.64 17.68 36.20
N TRP A 292 11.11 17.30 35.01
CA TRP A 292 11.25 15.92 34.58
C TRP A 292 12.69 15.62 34.18
N GLU A 293 13.16 14.45 34.60
CA GLU A 293 14.44 13.89 34.19
C GLU A 293 14.19 12.60 33.42
N VAL A 294 15.02 12.30 32.42
CA VAL A 294 14.90 11.10 31.59
C VAL A 294 16.19 10.29 31.66
N SER A 295 16.07 8.99 31.91
CA SER A 295 17.22 8.09 32.01
C SER A 295 17.88 7.78 30.66
N SER A 296 17.10 7.74 29.57
CA SER A 296 17.61 7.55 28.22
C SER A 296 16.79 8.34 27.21
N THR A 297 17.41 8.84 26.15
CA THR A 297 16.73 9.46 25.00
C THR A 297 16.68 8.56 23.76
N ASN A 298 17.18 7.32 23.87
CA ASN A 298 17.18 6.35 22.78
C ASN A 298 16.91 4.93 23.32
N GLN A 299 16.03 4.21 22.62
CA GLN A 299 15.71 2.82 22.89
C GLN A 299 15.64 2.02 21.59
N THR A 300 15.93 0.73 21.65
CA THR A 300 15.74 -0.17 20.50
C THR A 300 14.53 -1.05 20.73
N ALA A 301 13.62 -1.07 19.76
CA ALA A 301 12.44 -1.93 19.76
C ALA A 301 12.60 -3.05 18.73
N PHE A 302 12.18 -4.26 19.10
CA PHE A 302 12.11 -5.42 18.22
C PHE A 302 10.76 -6.11 18.44
N VAL A 303 10.11 -6.55 17.37
CA VAL A 303 8.77 -7.14 17.43
C VAL A 303 8.59 -8.26 16.41
N GLY A 304 7.85 -9.30 16.77
CA GLY A 304 7.42 -10.35 15.85
C GLY A 304 6.17 -9.98 15.05
N TYR A 305 5.78 -10.81 14.09
CA TYR A 305 4.56 -10.57 13.30
C TYR A 305 3.32 -10.64 14.20
N ARG A 306 2.48 -9.60 14.14
CA ARG A 306 1.28 -9.38 14.96
C ARG A 306 1.55 -9.36 16.47
N GLN A 307 2.73 -8.91 16.88
CA GLN A 307 3.09 -8.77 18.29
C GLN A 307 3.24 -7.30 18.70
N GLY A 308 3.32 -7.08 20.00
CA GLY A 308 3.60 -5.78 20.62
C GLY A 308 4.82 -5.84 21.53
N THR A 309 5.55 -4.74 21.64
CA THR A 309 6.63 -4.57 22.61
C THR A 309 6.42 -3.33 23.48
N LEU A 310 7.09 -3.29 24.64
CA LEU A 310 7.15 -2.12 25.52
C LEU A 310 8.47 -1.38 25.30
N VAL A 311 8.42 -0.04 25.29
CA VAL A 311 9.58 0.84 25.22
C VAL A 311 9.51 1.82 26.38
N ASP A 312 10.47 1.74 27.30
CA ASP A 312 10.52 2.56 28.51
C ASP A 312 11.71 3.53 28.46
N PHE A 313 11.44 4.83 28.58
CA PHE A 313 12.49 5.86 28.61
C PHE A 313 12.90 6.29 30.03
N GLY A 314 12.23 5.80 31.07
CA GLY A 314 12.57 6.08 32.47
C GLY A 314 12.35 7.55 32.89
N ALA A 315 11.55 8.31 32.17
CA ALA A 315 11.23 9.68 32.53
C ALA A 315 10.42 9.73 33.84
N HIS A 316 10.85 10.55 34.77
CA HIS A 316 10.22 10.74 36.07
C HIS A 316 10.38 12.18 36.54
N GLN A 317 9.47 12.62 37.43
CA GLN A 317 9.57 13.97 37.99
C GLN A 317 10.70 14.05 39.00
N VAL A 318 11.44 15.15 38.95
CA VAL A 318 12.54 15.45 39.88
C VAL A 318 12.44 16.88 40.38
N ILE A 319 12.94 17.10 41.60
CA ILE A 319 13.20 18.43 42.13
C ILE A 319 14.72 18.64 42.03
N SER A 320 15.13 19.40 41.03
CA SER A 320 16.55 19.61 40.72
C SER A 320 17.04 20.90 41.37
N GLY A 321 18.22 20.86 41.97
CA GLY A 321 18.91 22.04 42.51
C GLY A 321 20.42 21.90 42.35
N LEU A 322 21.09 22.98 41.94
CA LEU A 322 22.54 23.00 41.80
C LEU A 322 23.19 23.47 43.11
N MET A 323 23.80 22.56 43.86
CA MET A 323 24.62 22.90 45.02
C MET A 323 26.09 23.01 44.62
N LYS A 324 26.69 24.18 44.86
CA LYS A 324 28.15 24.35 44.80
C LYS A 324 28.73 24.17 46.20
N ILE A 325 29.33 23.00 46.46
CA ILE A 325 30.05 22.75 47.71
C ILE A 325 31.45 23.38 47.57
N ILE A 326 31.79 24.32 48.45
CA ILE A 326 33.12 24.95 48.53
C ILE A 326 33.78 24.45 49.81
N HIS A 327 34.87 23.69 49.67
CA HIS A 327 35.73 23.32 50.79
C HIS A 327 36.83 24.38 50.93
N ARG A 328 37.09 24.85 52.16
CA ARG A 328 38.13 25.84 52.47
C ARG A 328 39.43 25.18 52.84
#